data_AF-A0A7Y1VXV6-F1
#
_entry.id   AF-A0A7Y1VXV6-F1
#
_cell.length_a   1.000
_cell.length_b   1.000
_cell.length_c   1.000
_cell.angle_alpha   90.00
_cell.angle_beta   90.00
_cell.angle_gamma   90.00
#
_symmetry.space_group_name_H-M   'P 1'
#
loop_
_entity.id
_entity.type
_entity.pdbx_description
1 polymer ?
#
loop_
_entity_poly.entity_id
_entity_poly.type
_entity_poly.pdbx_seq_one_letter_code
_entity_poly.pdbx_strand_id
1 'polypeptide(L)'
;MDVLPVQVKKIIASSLIIIFYKATILSAHPWGGLVIDRDGNIFFTFISPMTSEQHFACVWQINDELELVKALEAKASPSDIILSRTPERIIYGAERSNSGADFQAQLWKINDTGTELIIPPTTDRDLFYIQAFAGTDLGIIYFAKDERLFQRSTDGKVSPVAENHQFNRIDDLAWSPKA
;
A
#
# COMPACT_ATOMS: atom_id res chain seq x y z
N MET A 1 -22.35 63.06 -11.34
CA MET A 1 -22.19 61.92 -12.25
C MET A 1 -20.69 61.65 -12.35
N ASP A 2 -20.08 60.61 -11.80
CA ASP A 2 -20.55 59.46 -11.04
C ASP A 2 -19.33 58.86 -10.30
N VAL A 3 -19.56 58.50 -9.03
CA VAL A 3 -18.98 57.40 -8.21
C VAL A 3 -17.44 57.26 -8.04
N LEU A 4 -16.98 57.42 -6.78
CA LEU A 4 -15.86 56.69 -6.13
C LEU A 4 -16.45 55.49 -5.32
N PRO A 5 -15.69 54.54 -4.72
CA PRO A 5 -14.40 53.88 -5.00
C PRO A 5 -14.45 52.32 -4.76
N VAL A 6 -13.29 51.67 -4.49
CA VAL A 6 -13.04 50.42 -3.70
C VAL A 6 -12.54 49.18 -4.46
N GLN A 7 -11.26 48.85 -4.19
CA GLN A 7 -10.60 47.54 -3.95
C GLN A 7 -10.89 46.37 -4.92
N VAL A 8 -9.93 45.54 -5.31
CA VAL A 8 -9.30 44.51 -4.47
C VAL A 8 -8.06 43.96 -5.20
N LYS A 9 -6.96 43.84 -4.44
CA LYS A 9 -5.84 42.89 -4.56
C LYS A 9 -5.87 41.95 -5.79
N LYS A 10 -4.89 42.05 -6.69
CA LYS A 10 -4.29 40.88 -7.35
C LYS A 10 -2.95 40.64 -6.67
N ILE A 11 -3.00 40.11 -5.45
CA ILE A 11 -2.64 38.71 -5.15
C ILE A 11 -1.25 38.39 -5.69
N ILE A 12 -0.29 38.73 -4.83
CA ILE A 12 0.96 38.00 -4.62
C ILE A 12 0.59 36.51 -4.53
N ALA A 13 0.87 35.75 -5.59
CA ALA A 13 0.82 34.29 -5.56
C ALA A 13 1.79 33.70 -6.60
N SER A 14 3.01 34.21 -6.62
CA SER A 14 4.17 33.48 -7.15
C SER A 14 5.17 33.14 -6.05
N SER A 15 4.72 33.24 -4.79
CA SER A 15 5.34 32.53 -3.69
C SER A 15 4.83 31.10 -3.75
N LEU A 16 5.44 30.28 -4.60
CA LEU A 16 5.53 28.86 -4.30
C LEU A 16 6.22 28.81 -2.95
N ILE A 17 5.40 28.65 -1.91
CA ILE A 17 5.84 28.52 -0.54
C ILE A 17 6.60 27.19 -0.49
N ILE A 18 7.91 27.26 -0.73
CA ILE A 18 8.85 26.27 -0.26
C ILE A 18 8.95 26.52 1.24
N ILE A 19 7.96 26.00 1.97
CA ILE A 19 8.08 25.77 3.40
C ILE A 19 9.13 24.66 3.54
N PHE A 20 10.40 25.05 3.63
CA PHE A 20 11.39 24.26 4.37
C PHE A 20 11.11 24.53 5.85
N TYR A 21 10.03 23.93 6.37
CA TYR A 21 9.99 23.71 7.82
C TYR A 21 11.21 22.86 8.15
N LYS A 22 11.90 23.23 9.22
CA LYS A 22 12.83 22.37 9.95
C LYS A 22 12.06 21.17 10.53
N ALA A 23 11.43 20.35 9.69
CA ALA A 23 11.18 18.98 10.03
C ALA A 23 12.58 18.38 10.18
N THR A 24 12.92 17.94 11.38
CA THR A 24 13.86 16.84 11.56
C THR A 24 13.58 15.88 10.41
N ILE A 25 14.53 15.77 9.48
CA ILE A 25 14.38 14.97 8.26
C ILE A 25 14.28 13.53 8.74
N LEU A 26 13.07 13.12 9.10
CA LEU A 26 12.72 11.73 9.24
C LEU A 26 12.95 11.21 7.83
N SER A 27 14.01 10.42 7.69
CA SER A 27 14.50 9.86 6.42
C SER A 27 13.46 8.87 5.91
N ALA A 28 12.32 9.39 5.47
CA ALA A 28 11.13 8.67 5.07
C ALA A 28 11.28 8.25 3.62
N HIS A 29 11.37 6.96 3.39
CA HIS A 29 11.52 6.42 2.05
C HIS A 29 10.39 5.41 1.79
N PRO A 30 9.57 5.61 0.74
CA PRO A 30 8.62 4.60 0.34
C PRO A 30 9.38 3.35 -0.12
N TRP A 31 9.09 2.20 0.51
CA TRP A 31 9.82 0.96 0.26
C TRP A 31 8.97 -0.09 -0.46
N GLY A 32 7.75 -0.29 0.02
CA GLY A 32 6.80 -1.28 -0.46
C GLY A 32 5.73 -0.71 -1.38
N GLY A 33 6.00 0.33 -2.16
CA GLY A 33 5.07 0.82 -3.18
C GLY A 33 4.24 2.06 -2.81
N LEU A 34 3.62 2.62 -3.85
CA LEU A 34 2.78 3.81 -3.86
C LEU A 34 1.58 3.56 -4.77
N VAL A 35 0.39 3.88 -4.29
CA VAL A 35 -0.86 3.70 -5.03
C VAL A 35 -1.78 4.91 -4.89
N ILE A 36 -2.71 5.07 -5.83
CA ILE A 36 -3.70 6.15 -5.83
C ILE A 36 -5.08 5.52 -5.88
N ASP A 37 -5.93 5.80 -4.90
CA ASP A 37 -7.29 5.27 -4.86
C ASP A 37 -8.22 5.92 -5.91
N ARG A 38 -9.53 5.71 -5.81
CA ARG A 38 -10.52 6.29 -6.75
C ARG A 38 -10.80 7.77 -6.53
N ASP A 39 -10.60 8.23 -5.30
CA ASP A 39 -10.90 9.58 -4.85
C ASP A 39 -9.67 10.50 -5.02
N GLY A 40 -8.52 9.93 -5.38
CA GLY A 40 -7.28 10.64 -5.66
C GLY A 40 -6.30 10.64 -4.48
N ASN A 41 -6.64 9.93 -3.39
CA ASN A 41 -5.78 9.82 -2.22
C ASN A 41 -4.56 8.95 -2.55
N ILE A 42 -3.39 9.37 -2.06
CA ILE A 42 -2.12 8.70 -2.31
C ILE A 42 -1.77 7.86 -1.09
N PHE A 43 -1.65 6.55 -1.26
CA PHE A 43 -1.20 5.65 -0.21
C PHE A 43 0.22 5.16 -0.50
N PHE A 44 1.04 5.07 0.53
CA PHE A 44 2.40 4.55 0.42
C PHE A 44 2.85 3.93 1.72
N THR A 45 3.76 2.98 1.61
CA THR A 45 4.40 2.37 2.78
C THR A 45 5.54 3.24 3.28
N PHE A 46 5.76 3.25 4.59
CA PHE A 46 6.83 4.00 5.23
C PHE A 46 7.48 3.14 6.30
N ILE A 47 8.80 2.95 6.21
CA ILE A 47 9.58 2.33 7.29
C ILE A 47 10.05 3.43 8.24
N SER A 48 9.71 3.30 9.52
CA SER A 48 10.22 4.21 10.57
C SER A 48 11.75 4.19 10.59
N PRO A 49 12.42 5.34 10.78
CA PRO A 49 13.88 5.37 10.84
C PRO A 49 14.40 4.36 11.87
N MET A 50 15.52 3.72 11.53
CA MET A 50 16.13 2.57 12.21
C MET A 50 16.69 2.88 13.63
N THR A 51 16.00 3.67 14.43
CA THR A 51 16.52 4.17 15.72
C THR A 51 16.14 3.29 16.91
N SER A 52 15.35 2.23 16.73
CA SER A 52 15.11 1.23 17.77
C SER A 52 15.01 -0.17 17.16
N GLU A 53 15.30 -1.20 17.95
CA GLU A 53 15.19 -2.63 17.59
C GLU A 53 13.75 -3.08 17.23
N GLN A 54 12.81 -2.14 17.10
CA GLN A 54 11.43 -2.35 16.71
C GLN A 54 11.15 -1.56 15.42
N HIS A 55 11.36 -2.22 14.29
CA HIS A 55 10.98 -1.71 12.97
C HIS A 55 9.47 -1.86 12.79
N PHE A 56 8.69 -0.84 13.15
CA PHE A 56 7.33 -0.72 12.64
C PHE A 56 7.38 -0.03 11.27
N ALA A 57 6.64 -0.54 10.30
CA ALA A 57 6.35 0.24 9.11
C ALA A 57 4.84 0.48 9.01
N CYS A 58 4.48 1.65 8.49
CA CYS A 58 3.10 2.10 8.41
C CYS A 58 2.70 2.21 6.94
N VAL A 59 1.39 2.16 6.69
CA VAL A 59 0.82 2.74 5.48
C VAL A 59 0.33 4.13 5.84
N TRP A 60 0.77 5.13 5.08
CA TRP A 60 0.27 6.48 5.15
C TRP A 60 -0.59 6.80 3.94
N GLN A 61 -1.51 7.74 4.14
CA GLN A 61 -2.37 8.32 3.14
C GLN A 61 -2.11 9.83 3.10
N ILE A 62 -2.01 10.40 1.91
CA ILE A 62 -2.22 11.83 1.67
C ILE A 62 -3.65 11.94 1.14
N ASN A 63 -4.54 12.54 1.93
CA ASN A 63 -5.94 12.71 1.56
C ASN A 63 -6.16 13.88 0.57
N ASP A 64 -7.40 14.11 0.18
CA ASP A 64 -7.83 15.19 -0.70
C ASP A 64 -7.64 16.59 -0.09
N GLU A 65 -7.56 16.70 1.23
CA GLU A 65 -7.12 17.91 1.94
C GLU A 65 -5.59 18.10 2.01
N LEU A 66 -4.80 17.21 1.42
CA LEU A 66 -3.32 17.18 1.47
C LEU A 66 -2.76 16.95 2.89
N GLU A 67 -3.55 16.34 3.76
CA GLU A 67 -3.17 15.93 5.10
C GLU A 67 -2.56 14.53 5.09
N LEU A 68 -1.53 14.33 5.92
CA LEU A 68 -0.89 13.04 6.10
C LEU A 68 -1.57 12.27 7.23
N VAL A 69 -2.30 11.21 6.88
CA VAL A 69 -3.07 10.36 7.80
C VAL A 69 -2.50 8.94 7.83
N LYS A 70 -2.43 8.33 9.01
CA LYS A 70 -1.97 6.94 9.14
C LYS A 70 -3.13 5.99 8.80
N ALA A 71 -2.98 5.20 7.74
CA ALA A 71 -3.99 4.24 7.30
C ALA A 71 -3.82 2.85 7.93
N LEU A 72 -2.57 2.43 8.18
CA LEU A 72 -2.26 1.16 8.86
C LEU A 72 -1.00 1.32 9.71
N GLU A 73 -1.05 0.83 10.95
CA GLU A 73 0.13 0.62 11.80
C GLU A 73 0.41 -0.89 11.87
N ALA A 74 1.51 -1.31 11.26
CA ALA A 74 1.91 -2.70 11.22
C ALA A 74 2.94 -2.99 12.33
N LYS A 75 3.02 -4.24 12.77
CA LYS A 75 3.94 -4.62 13.87
C LYS A 75 5.37 -4.79 13.37
N ALA A 76 5.52 -5.31 12.17
CA ALA A 76 6.76 -5.37 11.42
C ALA A 76 6.66 -4.47 10.18
N SER A 77 7.62 -4.58 9.26
CA SER A 77 7.57 -3.79 8.04
C SER A 77 6.48 -4.32 7.10
N PRO A 78 5.45 -3.55 6.71
CA PRO A 78 4.82 -3.70 5.42
C PRO A 78 5.91 -3.83 4.37
N SER A 79 5.80 -4.92 3.62
CA SER A 79 6.68 -5.18 2.49
C SER A 79 6.12 -4.57 1.23
N ASP A 80 4.79 -4.51 1.11
CA ASP A 80 4.10 -4.09 -0.11
C ASP A 80 2.73 -3.47 0.19
N ILE A 81 2.36 -2.48 -0.61
CA ILE A 81 1.01 -1.95 -0.81
C ILE A 81 0.68 -2.03 -2.28
N ILE A 82 -0.49 -2.60 -2.58
CA ILE A 82 -0.96 -2.77 -3.94
C ILE A 82 -2.38 -2.22 -4.09
N LEU A 83 -2.71 -1.85 -5.32
CA LEU A 83 -4.04 -1.40 -5.71
C LEU A 83 -4.61 -2.41 -6.69
N SER A 84 -5.78 -2.97 -6.35
CA SER A 84 -6.62 -3.65 -7.33
C SER A 84 -6.99 -2.63 -8.40
N ARG A 85 -6.74 -2.94 -9.68
CA ARG A 85 -7.14 -2.05 -10.79
C ARG A 85 -8.61 -2.22 -11.17
N THR A 86 -9.41 -2.85 -10.31
CA THR A 86 -10.87 -2.94 -10.46
C THR A 86 -11.53 -1.57 -10.24
N PRO A 87 -12.78 -1.36 -10.68
CA PRO A 87 -13.50 -0.10 -10.45
C PRO A 87 -13.54 0.34 -8.98
N GLU A 88 -13.58 -0.62 -8.07
CA GLU A 88 -13.62 -0.42 -6.61
C GLU A 88 -12.29 0.04 -6.04
N ARG A 89 -11.18 -0.10 -6.80
CA ARG A 89 -9.84 0.34 -6.41
C ARG A 89 -9.43 -0.10 -5.01
N ILE A 90 -9.70 -1.37 -4.68
CA ILE A 90 -9.38 -1.94 -3.37
C ILE A 90 -7.87 -1.87 -3.13
N ILE A 91 -7.48 -1.36 -1.96
CA ILE A 91 -6.08 -1.31 -1.53
C ILE A 91 -5.80 -2.49 -0.61
N TYR A 92 -4.66 -3.15 -0.84
CA TYR A 92 -4.15 -4.17 0.06
C TYR A 92 -2.78 -3.76 0.59
N GLY A 93 -2.55 -3.97 1.88
CA GLY A 93 -1.24 -3.89 2.51
C GLY A 93 -0.79 -5.27 2.96
N ALA A 94 0.49 -5.61 2.81
CA ALA A 94 1.06 -6.86 3.27
C ALA A 94 2.25 -6.63 4.19
N GLU A 95 2.27 -7.28 5.35
CA GLU A 95 3.36 -7.24 6.33
C GLU A 95 4.13 -8.54 6.33
N ARG A 96 5.45 -8.42 6.36
CA ARG A 96 6.36 -9.54 6.61
C ARG A 96 7.27 -9.21 7.78
N SER A 97 7.45 -10.16 8.70
CA SER A 97 8.58 -10.10 9.62
C SER A 97 9.88 -10.45 8.87
N ASN A 98 10.95 -9.67 9.08
CA ASN A 98 12.20 -9.78 8.32
C ASN A 98 13.19 -10.84 8.88
N SER A 99 12.78 -11.82 9.69
CA SER A 99 13.74 -12.71 10.35
C SER A 99 13.28 -14.15 10.63
N GLY A 100 14.03 -15.12 10.08
CA GLY A 100 14.17 -16.48 10.63
C GLY A 100 12.92 -17.35 10.64
N ALA A 101 12.83 -18.23 11.65
CA ALA A 101 11.70 -19.14 11.88
C ALA A 101 10.40 -18.41 12.29
N ASP A 102 10.49 -17.12 12.60
CA ASP A 102 9.38 -16.24 12.94
C ASP A 102 8.86 -15.46 11.72
N PHE A 103 9.22 -15.85 10.49
CA PHE A 103 8.67 -15.27 9.26
C PHE A 103 7.14 -15.43 9.26
N GLN A 104 6.43 -14.33 9.44
CA GLN A 104 4.98 -14.28 9.38
C GLN A 104 4.57 -13.32 8.27
N ALA A 105 3.76 -13.82 7.35
CA ALA A 105 3.09 -13.02 6.35
C ALA A 105 1.64 -12.79 6.78
N GLN A 106 1.15 -11.58 6.57
CA GLN A 106 -0.26 -11.24 6.74
C GLN A 106 -0.69 -10.19 5.71
N LEU A 107 -1.99 -10.14 5.46
CA LEU A 107 -2.59 -9.28 4.44
C LEU A 107 -3.80 -8.56 5.00
N TRP A 108 -3.87 -7.25 4.79
CA TRP A 108 -5.04 -6.44 5.07
C TRP A 108 -5.62 -5.86 3.80
N LYS A 109 -6.94 -5.66 3.84
CA LYS A 109 -7.65 -4.74 2.98
C LYS A 109 -7.75 -3.40 3.69
N ILE A 110 -7.38 -2.33 3.00
CA ILE A 110 -7.44 -0.95 3.49
C ILE A 110 -8.65 -0.29 2.81
N ASN A 111 -9.50 0.35 3.59
CA ASN A 111 -10.70 1.03 3.12
C ASN A 111 -10.95 2.33 3.92
N ASP A 112 -11.91 3.13 3.47
CA ASP A 112 -12.23 4.44 4.08
C ASP A 112 -12.65 4.35 5.55
N THR A 113 -13.14 3.19 5.99
CA THR A 113 -13.60 2.94 7.37
C THR A 113 -12.52 2.30 8.26
N GLY A 114 -11.36 1.95 7.71
CA GLY A 114 -10.25 1.33 8.43
C GLY A 114 -9.62 0.15 7.69
N THR A 115 -9.10 -0.80 8.46
CA THR A 115 -8.39 -1.96 7.94
C THR A 115 -9.08 -3.27 8.33
N GLU A 116 -9.12 -4.21 7.40
CA GLU A 116 -9.70 -5.54 7.57
C GLU A 116 -8.60 -6.59 7.35
N LEU A 117 -8.38 -7.47 8.32
CA LEU A 117 -7.41 -8.56 8.19
C LEU A 117 -7.98 -9.67 7.30
N ILE A 118 -7.38 -9.88 6.13
CA ILE A 118 -7.81 -10.86 5.11
C ILE A 118 -7.07 -12.18 5.26
N ILE A 119 -5.78 -12.12 5.58
CA ILE A 119 -4.93 -13.28 5.85
C ILE A 119 -4.28 -13.07 7.21
N PRO A 120 -4.63 -13.87 8.23
CA PRO A 120 -3.99 -13.76 9.53
C PRO A 120 -2.51 -14.15 9.46
N PRO A 121 -1.69 -13.74 10.45
CA PRO A 121 -0.27 -14.05 10.47
C PRO A 121 -0.04 -15.56 10.31
N THR A 122 0.73 -15.92 9.29
CA THR A 122 1.05 -17.31 8.97
C THR A 122 2.52 -17.48 8.61
N THR A 123 3.13 -18.56 9.11
CA THR A 123 4.45 -19.04 8.67
C THR A 123 4.34 -20.00 7.50
N ASP A 124 3.12 -20.46 7.17
CA ASP A 124 2.86 -21.37 6.06
C ASP A 124 2.91 -20.61 4.73
N ARG A 125 4.04 -20.77 4.05
CA ARG A 125 4.30 -20.17 2.73
C ARG A 125 3.36 -20.69 1.64
N ASP A 126 2.72 -21.85 1.82
CA ASP A 126 1.72 -22.36 0.87
C ASP A 126 0.35 -21.70 1.08
N LEU A 127 0.08 -21.11 2.25
CA LEU A 127 -1.11 -20.30 2.47
C LEU A 127 -0.96 -18.87 1.97
N PHE A 128 0.21 -18.26 2.19
CA PHE A 128 0.53 -16.93 1.67
C PHE A 128 2.04 -16.66 1.71
N TYR A 129 2.58 -16.06 0.65
CA TYR A 129 3.98 -15.65 0.58
C TYR A 129 4.08 -14.29 -0.10
N ILE A 130 4.81 -13.36 0.53
CA ILE A 130 4.95 -11.99 0.05
C ILE A 130 6.23 -11.88 -0.79
N GLN A 131 6.08 -12.21 -2.07
CA GLN A 131 7.07 -11.96 -3.13
C GLN A 131 6.50 -10.97 -4.16
N ALA A 132 5.30 -11.28 -4.64
CA ALA A 132 4.43 -10.42 -5.44
C ALA A 132 3.01 -10.93 -5.24
N PHE A 133 2.01 -10.04 -5.20
CA PHE A 133 0.61 -10.44 -5.10
C PHE A 133 -0.31 -9.41 -5.75
N ALA A 134 -1.52 -9.84 -6.08
CA ALA A 134 -2.58 -9.01 -6.62
C ALA A 134 -3.94 -9.48 -6.05
N GLY A 135 -4.83 -8.53 -5.76
CA GLY A 135 -6.19 -8.83 -5.32
C GLY A 135 -7.23 -8.49 -6.38
N THR A 136 -8.32 -9.25 -6.39
CA THR A 136 -9.51 -9.00 -7.22
C THR A 136 -10.59 -8.25 -6.44
N ASP A 137 -11.58 -7.72 -7.14
CA ASP A 137 -12.83 -7.15 -6.59
C ASP A 137 -13.63 -8.17 -5.77
N LEU A 138 -13.56 -9.45 -6.15
CA LEU A 138 -14.19 -10.56 -5.45
C LEU A 138 -13.42 -11.03 -4.21
N GLY A 139 -12.26 -10.43 -3.90
CA GLY A 139 -11.44 -10.82 -2.75
C GLY A 139 -10.58 -12.07 -2.96
N ILE A 140 -10.51 -12.59 -4.19
CA ILE A 140 -9.51 -13.61 -4.58
C ILE A 140 -8.13 -12.94 -4.59
N ILE A 141 -7.13 -13.60 -3.99
CA ILE A 141 -5.75 -13.14 -3.93
C ILE A 141 -4.88 -14.04 -4.81
N TYR A 142 -4.18 -13.46 -5.78
CA TYR A 142 -3.11 -14.11 -6.51
C TYR A 142 -1.78 -13.77 -5.87
N PHE A 143 -0.91 -14.74 -5.68
CA PHE A 143 0.42 -14.49 -5.12
C PHE A 143 1.46 -15.40 -5.74
N ALA A 144 2.67 -14.86 -5.88
CA ALA A 144 3.82 -15.59 -6.36
C ALA A 144 4.57 -16.22 -5.19
N LYS A 145 5.09 -17.43 -5.40
CA LYS A 145 6.07 -18.07 -4.54
C LYS A 145 7.11 -18.76 -5.39
N ASP A 146 8.33 -18.25 -5.29
CA ASP A 146 9.47 -18.67 -6.10
C ASP A 146 9.12 -18.47 -7.59
N GLU A 147 8.98 -19.57 -8.33
CA GLU A 147 8.73 -19.60 -9.78
C GLU A 147 7.26 -19.86 -10.15
N ARG A 148 6.38 -19.89 -9.15
CA ARG A 148 5.00 -20.39 -9.27
C ARG A 148 3.99 -19.32 -8.91
N LEU A 149 2.83 -19.39 -9.55
CA LEU A 149 1.68 -18.52 -9.29
C LEU A 149 0.55 -19.33 -8.63
N PHE A 150 0.03 -18.79 -7.54
CA PHE A 150 -1.08 -19.37 -6.77
C PHE A 150 -2.26 -18.41 -6.76
N GLN A 151 -3.46 -18.97 -6.61
CA GLN A 151 -4.66 -18.24 -6.23
C GLN A 151 -5.14 -18.73 -4.87
N ARG A 152 -5.61 -17.80 -4.04
CA ARG A 152 -6.29 -18.04 -2.78
C ARG A 152 -7.71 -17.50 -2.89
N SER A 153 -8.70 -18.37 -2.77
CA SER A 153 -10.11 -17.98 -2.74
C SER A 153 -10.48 -17.31 -1.41
N THR A 154 -11.67 -16.73 -1.36
CA THR A 154 -12.21 -16.02 -0.18
C THR A 154 -12.43 -16.92 1.03
N ASP A 155 -12.64 -18.21 0.83
CA ASP A 155 -12.70 -19.25 1.88
C ASP A 155 -11.30 -19.69 2.37
N GLY A 156 -10.24 -19.14 1.79
CA GLY A 156 -8.85 -19.44 2.15
C GLY A 156 -8.23 -20.64 1.45
N LYS A 157 -8.95 -21.32 0.55
CA LYS A 157 -8.38 -22.42 -0.23
C LYS A 157 -7.34 -21.89 -1.22
N VAL A 158 -6.16 -22.50 -1.22
CA VAL A 158 -5.09 -22.20 -2.17
C VAL A 158 -5.05 -23.25 -3.29
N SER A 159 -4.88 -22.79 -4.53
CA SER A 159 -4.64 -23.67 -5.68
C SER A 159 -3.62 -23.06 -6.63
N PRO A 160 -2.84 -23.88 -7.33
CA PRO A 160 -1.91 -23.39 -8.33
C PRO A 160 -2.64 -22.84 -9.55
N VAL A 161 -2.08 -21.81 -10.15
CA VAL A 161 -2.53 -21.21 -11.42
C VAL A 161 -1.54 -21.56 -12.53
N ALA A 162 -0.24 -21.51 -12.23
CA ALA A 162 0.83 -21.88 -13.15
C ALA A 162 2.01 -22.51 -12.37
N GLU A 163 2.34 -23.77 -12.70
CA GLU A 163 3.36 -24.55 -11.99
C GLU A 163 4.60 -24.91 -12.83
N ASN A 164 4.51 -24.79 -14.17
CA ASN A 164 5.49 -25.41 -15.08
C ASN A 164 6.75 -24.57 -15.32
N HIS A 165 7.39 -24.01 -14.29
CA HIS A 165 8.62 -23.21 -14.42
C HIS A 165 8.54 -22.18 -15.58
N GLN A 166 7.34 -21.68 -15.87
CA GLN A 166 7.09 -20.77 -16.97
C GLN A 166 7.71 -19.40 -16.69
N PHE A 167 8.05 -19.18 -15.43
CA PHE A 167 8.63 -17.98 -14.89
C PHE A 167 9.91 -18.37 -14.17
N ASN A 168 10.91 -17.47 -14.16
CA ASN A 168 12.03 -17.59 -13.24
C ASN A 168 11.56 -17.12 -11.86
N ARG A 169 11.54 -15.81 -11.65
CA ARG A 169 10.98 -15.17 -10.46
C ARG A 169 9.91 -14.18 -10.91
N ILE A 170 8.77 -14.22 -10.26
CA ILE A 170 7.69 -13.25 -10.47
C ILE A 170 7.89 -12.13 -9.45
N ASP A 171 8.39 -10.98 -9.90
CA ASP A 171 8.70 -9.84 -9.02
C ASP A 171 7.55 -8.83 -8.87
N ASP A 172 6.54 -8.90 -9.74
CA ASP A 172 5.37 -8.03 -9.67
C ASP A 172 4.12 -8.75 -10.22
N LEU A 173 2.96 -8.42 -9.66
CA LEU A 173 1.65 -8.91 -10.07
C LEU A 173 0.64 -7.77 -10.06
N ALA A 174 -0.14 -7.67 -11.12
CA ALA A 174 -1.26 -6.75 -11.19
C ALA A 174 -2.50 -7.48 -11.68
N TRP A 175 -3.64 -7.21 -11.03
CA TRP A 175 -4.94 -7.63 -11.50
C TRP A 175 -5.57 -6.50 -12.31
N SER A 176 -6.06 -6.81 -13.51
CA SER A 176 -6.83 -5.87 -14.34
C SER A 176 -8.27 -6.35 -14.51
N PRO A 177 -9.24 -5.43 -14.72
CA PRO A 177 -10.56 -5.81 -15.19
C PRO A 177 -10.45 -6.63 -16.47
N LYS A 178 -11.42 -7.53 -16.70
CA LYS A 178 -11.57 -8.14 -18.02
C LYS A 178 -11.91 -7.02 -19.02
N ALA A 179 -11.17 -6.99 -20.12
CA ALA A 179 -11.44 -6.11 -21.26
C ALA A 179 -12.76 -6.46 -21.95
#